data_AF-A0A140E7E3-F1
#
_entry.id   AF-A0A140E7E3-F1
#
_cell.length_a   1.000
_cell.length_b   1.000
_cell.length_c   1.000
_cell.angle_alpha   90.00
_cell.angle_beta   90.00
_cell.angle_gamma   90.00
#
_symmetry.space_group_name_H-M   'P 1'
#
loop_
_entity.id
_entity.type
_entity.pdbx_description
1 polymer ?
#
loop_
_entity_poly.entity_id
_entity_poly.type
_entity_poly.pdbx_seq_one_letter_code
_entity_poly.pdbx_strand_id
1 'polypeptide(L)'
;MDTDLNIQHEALAKHFQDEANELQTKIVEHKKFLSQFESQRYVYGRHANDLKAHSQEVIDLYQQAVTANQDMAEMLRQADH
;
A
#
# COMPACT_ATOMS: atom_id res chain seq x y z
N MET A 1 -15.72 -29.61 -10.06
CA MET A 1 -15.74 -28.23 -10.57
C MET A 1 -15.50 -27.24 -9.43
N ASP A 2 -15.91 -27.54 -8.20
CA ASP A 2 -15.70 -26.66 -7.03
C ASP A 2 -14.22 -26.51 -6.61
N THR A 3 -13.38 -27.50 -6.90
CA THR A 3 -11.93 -27.47 -6.58
C THR A 3 -11.18 -26.42 -7.41
N ASP A 4 -11.56 -26.19 -8.67
CA ASP A 4 -10.91 -25.22 -9.53
C ASP A 4 -11.26 -23.77 -9.14
N LEU A 5 -12.49 -23.55 -8.63
CA LEU A 5 -12.95 -22.25 -8.15
C LEU A 5 -12.23 -21.82 -6.86
N ASN A 6 -12.07 -22.75 -5.91
CA ASN A 6 -11.37 -22.49 -4.65
C ASN A 6 -9.87 -22.17 -4.91
N ILE A 7 -9.22 -22.92 -5.82
CA ILE A 7 -7.83 -22.62 -6.23
C ILE A 7 -7.72 -21.21 -6.87
N GLN A 8 -8.73 -20.78 -7.65
CA GLN A 8 -8.75 -19.44 -8.24
C GLN A 8 -8.93 -18.35 -7.17
N HIS A 9 -9.80 -18.56 -6.19
CA HIS A 9 -10.01 -17.62 -5.09
C HIS A 9 -8.77 -17.53 -4.19
N GLU A 10 -8.11 -18.65 -3.86
CA GLU A 10 -6.86 -18.66 -3.10
C GLU A 10 -5.73 -17.92 -3.84
N ALA A 11 -5.57 -18.16 -5.14
CA ALA A 11 -4.57 -17.50 -5.96
C ALA A 11 -4.80 -15.99 -6.03
N LEU A 12 -6.06 -15.56 -6.15
CA LEU A 12 -6.43 -14.15 -6.20
C LEU A 12 -6.28 -13.45 -4.84
N ALA A 13 -6.66 -14.12 -3.74
CA ALA A 13 -6.44 -13.61 -2.39
C ALA A 13 -4.94 -13.42 -2.09
N LYS A 14 -4.10 -14.36 -2.55
CA LYS A 14 -2.64 -14.24 -2.44
C LYS A 14 -2.11 -13.06 -3.26
N HIS A 15 -2.59 -12.86 -4.48
CA HIS A 15 -2.20 -11.72 -5.31
C HIS A 15 -2.46 -10.38 -4.62
N PHE A 16 -3.68 -10.18 -4.09
CA PHE A 16 -4.01 -8.96 -3.35
C PHE A 16 -3.16 -8.80 -2.08
N GLN A 17 -2.84 -9.90 -1.39
CA GLN A 17 -1.96 -9.86 -0.22
C GLN A 17 -0.52 -9.49 -0.59
N ASP A 18 0.02 -10.02 -1.69
CA ASP A 18 1.35 -9.70 -2.17
C ASP A 18 1.44 -8.23 -2.62
N GLU A 19 0.43 -7.72 -3.33
CA GLU A 19 0.33 -6.29 -3.68
C GLU A 19 0.26 -5.40 -2.43
N ALA A 20 -0.54 -5.78 -1.42
CA ALA A 20 -0.62 -5.04 -0.17
C ALA A 20 0.75 -4.98 0.55
N ASN A 21 1.52 -6.07 0.53
CA ASN A 21 2.88 -6.09 1.09
C ASN A 21 3.85 -5.19 0.32
N GLU A 22 3.76 -5.16 -1.02
CA GLU A 22 4.58 -4.27 -1.84
C GLU A 22 4.26 -2.81 -1.55
N LEU A 23 2.97 -2.46 -1.52
CA LEU A 23 2.50 -1.11 -1.18
C LEU A 23 2.95 -0.69 0.21
N GLN A 24 2.92 -1.60 1.18
CA GLN A 24 3.38 -1.34 2.54
C GLN A 24 4.90 -1.07 2.59
N THR A 25 5.68 -1.76 1.75
CA THR A 25 7.11 -1.47 1.59
C THR A 25 7.33 -0.07 1.02
N LYS A 26 6.58 0.32 -0.03
CA LYS A 26 6.65 1.67 -0.60
C LYS A 26 6.24 2.74 0.41
N ILE A 27 5.23 2.50 1.25
CA ILE A 27 4.84 3.42 2.34
C ILE A 27 6.02 3.67 3.29
N VAL A 28 6.75 2.62 3.67
CA VAL A 28 7.94 2.76 4.54
C VAL A 28 9.03 3.57 3.87
N GLU A 29 9.25 3.40 2.57
CA GLU A 29 10.20 4.22 1.80
C GLU A 29 9.78 5.69 1.75
N HIS A 30 8.52 5.98 1.43
CA HIS A 30 8.01 7.36 1.41
C HIS A 30 8.05 8.02 2.80
N LYS A 31 7.83 7.27 3.88
CA LYS A 31 8.00 7.78 5.26
C LYS A 31 9.46 8.17 5.56
N LYS A 32 10.44 7.45 5.00
CA LYS A 32 11.86 7.82 5.13
C LYS A 32 12.16 9.11 4.37
N PHE A 33 11.64 9.28 3.15
CA PHE A 33 11.78 10.53 2.41
C PHE A 33 11.15 11.71 3.14
N LEU A 34 9.94 11.52 3.70
CA LEU A 34 9.27 12.54 4.48
C LEU A 34 10.10 12.98 5.70
N SER A 35 10.69 12.01 6.42
CA SER A 35 11.62 12.30 7.53
C SER A 35 12.89 13.03 7.07
N GLN A 36 13.41 12.74 5.87
CA GLN A 36 14.54 13.46 5.29
C GLN A 36 14.16 14.90 4.92
N PHE A 37 13.00 15.12 4.30
CA PHE A 37 12.53 16.46 3.95
C PHE A 37 12.28 17.34 5.19
N GLU A 38 11.84 16.73 6.29
CA GLU A 38 11.68 17.41 7.57
C GLU A 38 13.02 17.75 8.25
N SER A 39 13.94 16.78 8.33
CA SER A 39 15.25 16.96 9.00
C SER A 39 16.22 17.84 8.20
N GLN A 40 16.14 17.81 6.88
CA GLN A 40 17.01 18.54 5.96
C GLN A 40 16.27 19.67 5.25
N ARG A 41 15.29 20.30 5.92
CA ARG A 41 14.49 21.38 5.34
C ARG A 41 15.33 22.52 4.73
N TYR A 42 16.51 22.78 5.29
CA TYR A 42 17.45 23.78 4.78
C TYR A 42 18.05 23.44 3.41
N VAL A 43 18.13 22.15 3.04
CA VAL A 43 18.60 21.67 1.74
C VAL A 43 17.56 21.92 0.65
N TYR A 44 16.29 21.69 0.99
CA TYR A 44 15.18 21.75 0.03
C TYR A 44 14.49 23.12 -0.01
N GLY A 45 14.76 23.99 0.97
CA GLY A 45 14.27 25.37 1.01
C GLY A 45 12.75 25.44 0.92
N ARG A 46 12.24 26.22 -0.05
CA ARG A 46 10.80 26.38 -0.27
C ARG A 46 10.10 25.10 -0.76
N HIS A 47 10.81 24.21 -1.45
CA HIS A 47 10.24 22.97 -1.98
C HIS A 47 10.03 21.88 -0.93
N ALA A 48 10.60 22.03 0.27
CA ALA A 48 10.46 21.04 1.34
C ALA A 48 8.99 20.79 1.73
N ASN A 49 8.16 21.84 1.72
CA ASN A 49 6.74 21.72 2.06
C ASN A 49 5.97 20.98 0.95
N ASP A 50 6.25 21.29 -0.31
CA ASP A 50 5.59 20.66 -1.46
C ASP A 50 5.98 19.17 -1.56
N LEU A 51 7.27 18.85 -1.38
CA LEU A 51 7.77 17.46 -1.35
C LEU A 51 7.18 16.66 -0.19
N LYS A 52 7.01 17.29 0.98
CA LYS A 52 6.33 16.69 2.13
C LYS A 52 4.85 16.42 1.82
N ALA A 53 4.13 17.40 1.29
CA ALA A 53 2.72 17.26 0.95
C ALA A 53 2.50 16.14 -0.09
N HIS A 54 3.31 16.11 -1.14
CA HIS A 54 3.25 15.07 -2.16
C HIS A 54 3.56 13.68 -1.59
N SER A 55 4.59 13.57 -0.74
CA SER A 55 4.92 12.29 -0.10
C SER A 55 3.82 11.80 0.83
N GLN A 56 3.15 12.71 1.54
CA GLN A 56 2.01 12.37 2.40
C GLN A 56 0.83 11.88 1.57
N GLU A 57 0.50 12.56 0.47
CA GLU A 57 -0.57 12.14 -0.44
C GLU A 57 -0.32 10.73 -1.01
N VAL A 58 0.92 10.45 -1.44
CA VAL A 58 1.29 9.12 -1.93
C VAL A 58 1.19 8.05 -0.84
N ILE A 59 1.58 8.37 0.40
CA ILE A 59 1.42 7.46 1.55
C ILE A 59 -0.07 7.17 1.78
N ASP A 60 -0.92 8.20 1.78
CA ASP A 60 -2.35 8.06 2.05
C ASP A 60 -3.04 7.23 0.96
N LEU A 61 -2.66 7.42 -0.32
CA LEU A 61 -3.17 6.62 -1.43
C LEU A 61 -2.75 5.15 -1.32
N TYR A 62 -1.49 4.88 -0.99
CA TYR A 62 -1.02 3.51 -0.78
C TYR A 62 -1.68 2.86 0.44
N GLN A 63 -1.94 3.62 1.51
CA GLN A 63 -2.63 3.12 2.69
C GLN A 63 -4.07 2.69 2.33
N GLN A 64 -4.77 3.49 1.53
CA GLN A 64 -6.10 3.14 1.03
C GLN A 64 -6.08 1.91 0.12
N ALA A 65 -5.10 1.80 -0.76
CA ALA A 65 -4.94 0.64 -1.65
C ALA A 65 -4.61 -0.65 -0.86
N VAL A 66 -3.79 -0.55 0.20
CA VAL A 66 -3.53 -1.68 1.13
C VAL A 66 -4.83 -2.14 1.77
N THR A 67 -5.64 -1.22 2.31
CA THR A 67 -6.93 -1.57 2.93
C THR A 67 -7.87 -2.22 1.92
N ALA A 68 -8.03 -1.64 0.72
CA ALA A 68 -8.89 -2.21 -0.31
C ALA A 68 -8.43 -3.62 -0.74
N ASN A 69 -7.12 -3.84 -0.87
CA ASN A 69 -6.58 -5.16 -1.21
C ASN A 69 -6.77 -6.18 -0.07
N GLN A 70 -6.64 -5.75 1.18
CA GLN A 70 -6.92 -6.60 2.34
C GLN A 70 -8.40 -6.98 2.42
N ASP A 71 -9.31 -6.02 2.22
CA ASP A 71 -10.76 -6.26 2.22
C ASP A 71 -11.14 -7.25 1.10
N MET A 72 -10.59 -7.07 -0.11
CA MET A 72 -10.82 -7.99 -1.24
C MET A 72 -10.30 -9.40 -0.95
N ALA A 73 -9.11 -9.52 -0.35
CA ALA A 73 -8.55 -10.81 0.05
C ALA A 73 -9.40 -11.50 1.13
N GLU A 74 -9.98 -10.74 2.07
CA GLU A 74 -10.87 -11.26 3.09
C GLU A 74 -12.21 -11.72 2.51
N MET A 75 -12.81 -10.93 1.61
CA MET A 75 -14.05 -11.30 0.91
C MET A 75 -13.91 -12.62 0.14
N LEU A 76 -12.78 -12.81 -0.56
CA LEU A 76 -12.51 -14.05 -1.30
C LEU A 76 -12.39 -15.25 -0.35
N ARG A 77 -11.72 -15.11 0.79
CA ARG A 77 -11.59 -16.17 1.80
C ARG A 77 -12.92 -16.53 2.47
N GLN A 78 -13.80 -15.56 2.67
CA GLN A 78 -15.13 -15.78 3.24
C GLN A 78 -16.08 -16.44 2.23
N ALA A 79 -15.89 -16.21 0.92
CA ALA A 79 -16.69 -16.82 -0.13
C ALA A 79 -16.39 -18.33 -0.31
N ASP A 80 -15.24 -18.81 0.16
CA ASP A 80 -14.84 -20.23 0.14
C ASP A 80 -15.31 -21.03 1.37
N HIS A 81 -16.07 -20.41 2.29
CA HIS A 81 -16.48 -20.99 3.57
C HIS A 81 -17.96 -21.37 3.65
#